data_AF-A0A4R0I0B4-F1
#
_entry.id   AF-A0A4R0I0B4-F1
#
_cell.length_a   1.000
_cell.length_b   1.000
_cell.length_c   1.000
_cell.angle_alpha   90.00
_cell.angle_beta   90.00
_cell.angle_gamma   90.00
#
_symmetry.space_group_name_H-M   'P 1'
#
loop_
_entity.id
_entity.type
_entity.pdbx_description
1 polymer ?
#
loop_
_entity_poly.entity_id
_entity_poly.type
_entity_poly.pdbx_seq_one_letter_code
_entity_poly.pdbx_strand_id
1 'polypeptide(L)' 'MQRTGRGLPPAPVPSGTGWPELRSSQDLECDGTNPSSKRPCVLGDHQGYHRDEVGAEWLDD' A
#
# COMPACT_ATOMS: atom_id res chain seq x y z
N MET A 1 4.69 14.80 -55.11
CA MET A 1 5.05 13.47 -54.58
C MET A 1 6.44 13.64 -53.98
N GLN A 2 6.64 13.73 -52.66
CA GLN A 2 6.54 12.66 -51.68
C GLN A 2 6.21 13.23 -50.28
N ARG A 3 5.32 12.53 -49.56
CA ARG A 3 4.90 12.82 -48.19
C ARG A 3 5.87 12.11 -47.23
N THR A 4 6.52 12.83 -46.33
CA THR A 4 7.19 12.21 -45.16
C THR A 4 6.67 12.87 -43.90
N GLY A 5 5.46 12.44 -43.49
CA GLY A 5 4.96 12.72 -42.17
C GLY A 5 5.88 12.05 -41.15
N ARG A 6 6.55 12.85 -40.32
CA ARG A 6 7.19 12.38 -39.08
C ARG A 6 6.08 11.80 -38.21
N GLY A 7 5.96 10.47 -38.23
CA GLY A 7 5.15 9.74 -37.26
C GLY A 7 5.72 10.03 -35.88
N LEU A 8 4.90 10.59 -34.99
CA LEU A 8 5.21 10.61 -33.58
C LEU A 8 5.44 9.16 -33.12
N PRO A 9 6.42 8.89 -32.25
CA PRO A 9 6.49 7.57 -31.61
C PRO A 9 5.16 7.29 -30.91
N PRO A 10 4.69 6.04 -30.90
CA PRO A 10 3.51 5.70 -30.10
C PRO A 10 3.81 6.08 -28.65
N ALA A 11 2.85 6.73 -28.00
CA ALA A 11 2.90 6.97 -26.56
C ALA A 11 3.18 5.63 -25.85
N PRO A 12 3.88 5.63 -24.70
CA PRO A 12 4.00 4.41 -23.90
C PRO A 12 2.58 3.91 -23.63
N VAL A 13 2.27 2.72 -24.15
CA VAL A 13 1.00 2.06 -23.85
C VAL A 13 0.99 1.85 -22.33
N PRO A 14 -0.04 2.31 -21.58
CA PRO A 14 -0.22 1.80 -20.25
C PRO A 14 -0.55 0.32 -20.42
N SER A 15 0.42 -0.54 -20.12
CA SER A 15 0.22 -1.98 -20.09
C SER A 15 -0.89 -2.28 -19.09
N GLY A 16 -2.05 -2.61 -19.61
CA GLY A 16 -3.15 -3.21 -18.87
C GLY A 16 -4.27 -2.24 -18.54
N THR A 17 -5.44 -2.53 -19.08
CA THR A 17 -6.73 -2.33 -18.42
C THR A 17 -6.83 -3.23 -17.17
N GLY A 18 -5.80 -3.20 -16.33
CA GLY A 18 -5.54 -4.16 -15.27
C GLY A 18 -6.02 -3.63 -13.95
N TRP A 19 -6.69 -4.48 -13.18
CA TRP A 19 -6.99 -4.23 -11.78
C TRP A 19 -5.73 -3.74 -11.04
N PRO A 20 -5.87 -2.80 -10.09
CA PRO A 20 -4.74 -2.34 -9.30
C PRO A 20 -4.04 -3.52 -8.64
N GLU A 21 -2.72 -3.43 -8.53
CA GLU A 21 -1.93 -4.42 -7.82
C GLU A 21 -2.37 -4.46 -6.35
N LEU A 22 -3.02 -5.55 -5.96
CA LEU A 22 -3.44 -5.78 -4.58
C LEU A 22 -2.18 -5.99 -3.72
N ARG A 23 -1.94 -5.08 -2.79
CA ARG A 23 -0.93 -5.24 -1.75
C ARG A 23 -1.49 -6.10 -0.63
N SER A 24 -0.64 -6.93 -0.04
CA SER A 24 -0.99 -7.61 1.21
C SER A 24 -1.14 -6.59 2.32
N SER A 25 -2.06 -6.79 3.25
CA SER A 25 -2.16 -5.91 4.42
C SER A 25 -0.88 -5.86 5.25
N GLN A 26 -0.05 -6.92 5.24
CA GLN A 26 1.28 -6.89 5.87
C GLN A 26 2.28 -5.92 5.21
N ASP A 27 2.05 -5.53 3.95
CA ASP A 27 2.88 -4.52 3.26
C ASP A 27 2.48 -3.09 3.64
N LEU A 28 1.35 -2.90 4.34
CA LEU A 28 0.87 -1.61 4.79
C LEU A 28 1.09 -1.48 6.30
N GLU A 29 1.51 -0.30 6.75
CA GLU A 29 1.72 -0.03 8.17
C GLU A 29 0.37 0.20 8.88
N CYS A 30 0.27 -0.29 10.11
CA CYS A 30 -0.84 0.05 11.00
C CYS A 30 -0.61 1.43 11.61
N ASP A 31 -1.60 2.32 11.59
CA ASP A 31 -1.52 3.60 12.30
C ASP A 31 -1.74 3.46 13.83
N GLY A 32 -2.09 2.27 14.31
CA GLY A 32 -2.38 2.00 15.73
C GLY A 32 -1.15 2.15 16.62
N THR A 33 -1.27 2.95 17.68
CA THR A 33 -0.22 3.14 18.70
C THR A 33 -0.71 2.69 20.07
N ASN A 34 0.06 1.84 20.75
CA ASN A 34 -0.27 1.33 22.07
C ASN A 34 -0.48 2.48 23.07
N PRO A 35 -1.66 2.61 23.70
CA PRO A 35 -1.97 3.71 24.61
C PRO A 35 -1.04 3.77 25.83
N SER A 36 -0.60 2.62 26.32
CA SER A 36 0.23 2.48 27.51
C SER A 36 1.72 2.65 27.21
N SER A 37 2.22 2.00 26.16
CA SER A 37 3.66 1.96 25.85
C SER A 37 4.10 2.97 24.79
N LYS A 38 3.15 3.58 24.08
CA LYS A 38 3.37 4.46 22.92
C LYS A 38 4.14 3.82 21.76
N ARG A 39 4.16 2.47 21.71
CA ARG A 39 4.79 1.71 20.63
C ARG A 39 3.84 1.50 19.45
N PRO A 40 4.34 1.45 18.21
CA PRO A 40 3.50 1.19 17.03
C PRO A 40 3.07 -0.27 16.98
N CYS A 41 1.94 -0.51 16.31
CA CYS A 41 1.48 -1.86 16.00
C CYS A 41 2.34 -2.51 14.90
N VAL A 42 2.63 -3.80 15.05
CA VAL A 42 3.51 -4.55 14.15
C VAL A 42 2.78 -5.54 13.22
N LEU A 43 1.45 -5.57 13.25
CA LEU A 43 0.64 -6.55 12.50
C LEU A 43 0.34 -6.14 11.04
N GLY A 44 0.70 -4.91 10.65
CA GLY A 44 0.35 -4.31 9.35
C GLY A 44 -1.06 -3.71 9.33
N ASP A 45 -1.61 -3.38 8.17
CA ASP A 45 -2.96 -2.80 8.08
C ASP A 45 -4.04 -3.78 8.57
N HIS A 46 -4.72 -3.44 9.65
CA HIS A 46 -5.80 -4.24 10.22
C HIS A 46 -6.73 -3.36 11.06
N GLN A 47 -7.87 -3.92 11.44
CA GLN A 47 -8.83 -3.28 12.35
C GLN A 47 -8.97 -4.09 13.65
N GLY A 48 -9.22 -3.40 14.76
CA GLY A 48 -9.58 -4.00 16.04
C GLY A 48 -8.39 -4.30 16.93
N TYR A 49 -7.87 -5.52 16.86
CA TYR A 49 -6.84 -6.00 17.80
C TYR A 49 -5.43 -5.66 17.32
N HIS A 50 -4.64 -5.02 18.19
CA HIS A 50 -3.28 -4.59 17.92
C HIS A 50 -2.25 -5.31 18.79
N ARG A 51 -1.01 -5.34 18.29
CA ARG A 51 0.13 -5.90 19.01
C ARG A 51 1.40 -5.11 18.74
N ASP A 52 2.21 -4.88 19.77
CA ASP A 52 3.51 -4.22 19.65
C ASP A 52 4.67 -5.22 19.62
N GLU A 53 5.89 -4.73 19.40
CA GLU A 53 7.11 -5.54 19.29
C GLU A 53 7.45 -6.34 20.57
N VAL A 54 7.00 -5.88 21.75
CA VAL A 54 7.21 -6.61 23.01
C VAL A 54 6.10 -7.62 23.27
N GLY A 55 5.16 -7.72 22.34
CA GLY A 55 4.06 -8.66 22.35
C GLY A 55 2.86 -8.19 23.16
N ALA A 56 2.84 -6.93 23.64
CA ALA A 56 1.69 -6.39 24.36
C ALA A 56 0.53 -6.11 23.40
N GLU A 57 -0.68 -6.32 23.92
CA GLU A 57 -1.91 -6.44 23.13
C GLU A 57 -2.91 -5.39 23.58
N TRP A 58 -3.62 -4.76 22.64
CA TRP A 58 -4.70 -3.81 22.93
C TRP A 58 -5.76 -3.80 21.83
N LEU A 59 -6.92 -3.23 22.13
CA LEU A 59 -7.98 -2.98 21.16
C LEU A 59 -8.00 -1.49 20.81
N ASP A 60 -8.35 -1.18 19.57
CA ASP A 60 -8.85 0.15 19.22
C ASP A 60 -10.17 0.41 19.99
N ASP A 61 -10.40 1.67 20.40
CA ASP A 61 -11.56 2.07 21.23
C ASP A 61 -12.90 1.96 20.48
#